data_AF-A0A355BFA2-F1
#
_entry.id   AF-A0A355BFA2-F1
#
_cell.length_a   1.000
_cell.length_b   1.000
_cell.length_c   1.000
_cell.angle_alpha   90.00
_cell.angle_beta   90.00
_cell.angle_gamma   90.00
#
_symmetry.space_group_name_H-M   'P 1'
#
loop_
_entity.id
_entity.type
_entity.pdbx_description
1 polymer ?
#
loop_
_entity_poly.entity_id
_entity_poly.type
_entity_poly.pdbx_seq_one_letter_code
_entity_poly.pdbx_strand_id
1 'polypeptide(L)'
;MQTPKWYHNHMLLLKWLPLVYLVIVALIGLIWPDPTPVSQGLIDIIRSPDILINDYIATGGLRAAMLNASLVGALGYTLLLLTKTPITGPALAAVFTMTGFAFFGKNLVNVIPIIFGVYIYSRVKRESFQPYVLVALFGTSLAPIVSQFAYGFGYGLPIGIVVGTAAGFVIPSLVAHLLPNHQGFLLYNVGFTAGFIGTLVTSQMRAYGVGSELTLIWSLQYHRPLTLVFGLFFASFILLGLWLQRDSWRQLPRLMQYPGALVTDFPTLVGLPATLLNMGCVSLLGLSYVLLVGGSVTGPTIGALLTMLGFAAFGKHPRNILPPMLGVYLGTLL
;
A
#
# COMPACT_ATOMS: atom_id res chain seq x y z
N MET A 1 -6.48 25.66 -17.56
CA MET A 1 -6.42 26.15 -16.16
C MET A 1 -4.95 26.35 -15.80
N GLN A 2 -4.52 27.58 -15.53
CA GLN A 2 -3.14 27.86 -15.10
C GLN A 2 -2.93 27.24 -13.71
N THR A 3 -1.90 26.40 -13.56
CA THR A 3 -1.51 25.84 -12.26
C THR A 3 -1.03 27.00 -11.37
N PRO A 4 -1.60 27.19 -10.18
CA PRO A 4 -1.27 28.34 -9.34
C PRO A 4 0.21 28.31 -8.91
N LYS A 5 0.85 29.48 -8.75
CA LYS A 5 2.30 29.61 -8.44
C LYS A 5 2.78 28.77 -7.25
N TRP A 6 1.93 28.52 -6.25
CA TRP A 6 2.27 27.66 -5.10
C TRP A 6 2.50 26.19 -5.49
N TYR A 7 1.90 25.73 -6.59
CA TYR A 7 2.05 24.36 -7.11
C TYR A 7 3.51 24.12 -7.49
N HIS A 8 4.14 25.06 -8.20
CA HIS A 8 5.53 24.92 -8.66
C HIS A 8 6.56 24.92 -7.51
N ASN A 9 6.32 25.70 -6.44
CA ASN A 9 7.26 25.80 -5.32
C ASN A 9 7.38 24.50 -4.51
N HIS A 10 6.34 23.67 -4.48
CA HIS A 10 6.30 22.45 -3.67
C HIS A 10 6.47 21.17 -4.47
N MET A 11 6.61 21.25 -5.81
CA MET A 11 6.78 20.07 -6.67
C MET A 11 8.07 19.29 -6.37
N LEU A 12 9.16 19.99 -6.06
CA LEU A 12 10.41 19.36 -5.64
C LEU A 12 10.22 18.59 -4.33
N LEU A 13 9.54 19.19 -3.35
CA LEU A 13 9.30 18.55 -2.05
C LEU A 13 8.35 17.35 -2.19
N LEU A 14 7.28 17.47 -2.98
CA LEU A 14 6.38 16.35 -3.29
C LEU A 14 7.12 15.19 -3.96
N LYS A 15 8.09 15.49 -4.83
CA LYS A 15 8.92 14.45 -5.46
C LYS A 15 9.76 13.70 -4.42
N TRP A 16 10.43 14.39 -3.50
CA TRP A 16 11.31 13.75 -2.51
C TRP A 16 10.58 13.14 -1.31
N LEU A 17 9.33 13.54 -1.06
CA LEU A 17 8.53 13.12 0.09
C LEU A 17 8.50 11.59 0.29
N PRO A 18 8.19 10.75 -0.72
CA PRO A 18 8.14 9.30 -0.50
C PRO A 18 9.51 8.74 -0.10
N LEU A 19 10.58 9.20 -0.76
CA LEU A 19 11.93 8.73 -0.48
C LEU A 19 12.33 9.01 0.97
N VAL A 20 12.07 10.20 1.49
CA VAL A 20 12.39 10.57 2.87
C VAL A 20 11.69 9.63 3.86
N TYR A 21 10.39 9.38 3.66
CA TYR A 21 9.64 8.50 4.57
C TYR A 21 10.03 7.02 4.44
N LEU A 22 10.42 6.56 3.24
CA LEU A 22 10.98 5.21 3.06
C LEU A 22 12.31 5.08 3.81
N VAL A 23 13.20 6.07 3.70
CA VAL A 23 14.46 6.10 4.45
C VAL A 23 14.20 6.11 5.96
N ILE A 24 13.21 6.86 6.45
CA ILE A 24 12.82 6.83 7.86
C ILE A 24 12.40 5.42 8.28
N VAL A 25 11.57 4.73 7.50
CA VAL A 25 11.17 3.34 7.78
C VAL A 25 12.38 2.41 7.83
N ALA A 26 13.30 2.52 6.87
CA ALA A 26 14.54 1.72 6.86
C ALA A 26 15.41 1.99 8.09
N LEU A 27 15.60 3.27 8.45
CA LEU A 27 16.43 3.66 9.59
C LEU A 27 15.86 3.16 10.91
N ILE A 28 14.53 3.27 11.11
CA ILE A 28 13.86 2.71 12.29
C ILE A 28 14.15 1.20 12.38
N GLY A 29 14.01 0.47 11.26
CA GLY A 29 14.32 -0.95 11.19
C GLY A 29 15.78 -1.28 11.49
N LEU A 30 16.74 -0.49 11.01
CA LEU A 30 18.16 -0.76 11.19
C LEU A 30 18.64 -0.51 12.63
N ILE A 31 18.09 0.51 13.28
CA ILE A 31 18.46 0.95 14.63
C ILE A 31 17.79 0.08 15.70
N TRP A 32 16.63 -0.52 15.41
CA TRP A 32 15.89 -1.30 16.40
C TRP A 32 16.67 -2.54 16.88
N PRO A 33 16.75 -2.78 18.20
CA PRO A 33 17.41 -3.98 18.72
C PRO A 33 16.55 -5.21 18.45
N ASP A 34 17.10 -6.20 17.74
CA ASP A 34 16.43 -7.47 17.45
C ASP A 34 17.50 -8.58 17.43
N PRO A 35 17.25 -9.71 18.12
CA PRO A 35 18.19 -10.84 18.14
C PRO A 35 18.40 -11.50 16.78
N THR A 36 17.43 -11.40 15.86
CA THR A 36 17.51 -12.08 14.56
C THR A 36 18.37 -11.27 13.59
N PRO A 37 19.38 -11.88 12.93
CA PRO A 37 20.12 -11.23 11.86
C PRO A 37 19.17 -10.82 10.73
N VAL A 38 19.30 -9.57 10.26
CA VAL A 38 18.42 -8.99 9.22
C VAL A 38 18.41 -9.83 7.94
N SER A 39 19.56 -10.37 7.53
CA SER A 39 19.67 -11.24 6.37
C SER A 39 18.86 -12.52 6.51
N GLN A 40 18.88 -13.15 7.69
CA GLN A 40 18.09 -14.34 7.97
C GLN A 40 16.60 -14.01 7.95
N GLY A 41 16.18 -12.95 8.64
CA GLY A 41 14.78 -12.54 8.66
C GLY A 41 14.22 -12.20 7.28
N LEU A 42 15.03 -11.61 6.38
CA LEU A 42 14.63 -11.36 4.99
C LEU A 42 14.45 -12.67 4.21
N ILE A 43 15.31 -13.67 4.42
CA ILE A 43 15.18 -14.99 3.81
C ILE A 43 13.90 -15.68 4.29
N ASP A 44 13.60 -15.59 5.59
CA ASP A 44 12.42 -16.18 6.20
C ASP A 44 11.13 -15.54 5.64
N ILE A 45 11.13 -14.20 5.48
CA ILE A 45 10.05 -13.46 4.81
C ILE A 45 9.87 -13.94 3.36
N ILE A 46 10.96 -14.05 2.59
CA ILE A 46 10.88 -14.46 1.17
C ILE A 46 10.32 -15.87 1.03
N ARG A 47 10.71 -16.79 1.92
CA ARG A 47 10.31 -18.21 1.87
C ARG A 47 8.98 -18.50 2.54
N SER A 48 8.29 -17.48 3.05
CA SER A 48 7.02 -17.65 3.75
C SER A 48 5.85 -17.82 2.77
N PRO A 49 4.90 -18.74 3.03
CA PRO A 49 3.65 -18.80 2.28
C PRO A 49 2.76 -17.61 2.67
N ASP A 50 2.69 -16.61 1.79
CA ASP A 50 2.06 -15.31 2.05
C ASP A 50 0.52 -15.30 1.93
N ILE A 51 -0.16 -16.37 2.35
CA ILE A 51 -1.63 -16.38 2.35
C ILE A 51 -2.18 -15.60 3.55
N LEU A 52 -3.17 -14.74 3.27
CA LEU A 52 -3.93 -13.96 4.25
C LEU A 52 -3.04 -13.04 5.10
N ILE A 53 -3.13 -13.16 6.44
CA ILE A 53 -2.49 -12.26 7.40
C ILE A 53 -1.27 -12.99 7.96
N ASN A 54 -0.18 -12.91 7.20
CA ASN A 54 1.14 -13.35 7.64
C ASN A 54 1.97 -12.13 8.05
N ASP A 55 2.05 -11.88 9.36
CA ASP A 55 2.79 -10.74 9.90
C ASP A 55 4.30 -10.96 9.80
N TYR A 56 4.98 -10.19 8.94
CA TYR A 56 6.42 -10.32 8.75
C TYR A 56 7.24 -9.93 9.97
N ILE A 57 6.66 -9.19 10.91
CA ILE A 57 7.31 -8.93 12.21
C ILE A 57 7.41 -10.23 13.00
N ALA A 58 6.41 -11.11 12.91
CA ALA A 58 6.45 -12.44 13.50
C ALA A 58 7.32 -13.41 12.69
N THR A 59 7.31 -13.32 11.36
CA THR A 59 8.06 -14.23 10.48
C THR A 59 9.56 -13.98 10.47
N GLY A 60 9.99 -12.72 10.28
CA GLY A 60 11.40 -12.37 10.07
C GLY A 60 11.98 -11.41 11.11
N GLY A 61 11.21 -11.03 12.12
CA GLY A 61 11.58 -10.00 13.09
C GLY A 61 11.31 -8.58 12.59
N LEU A 62 11.35 -7.62 13.51
CA LEU A 62 10.95 -6.24 13.24
C LEU A 62 11.91 -5.57 12.25
N ARG A 63 13.22 -5.82 12.39
CA ARG A 63 14.24 -5.21 11.52
C ARG A 63 14.07 -5.63 10.06
N ALA A 64 13.87 -6.92 9.83
CA ALA A 64 13.68 -7.45 8.48
C ALA A 64 12.35 -6.99 7.88
N ALA A 65 11.27 -6.95 8.67
CA ALA A 65 9.97 -6.46 8.20
C ALA A 65 10.03 -4.98 7.77
N MET A 66 10.64 -4.10 8.58
CA MET A 66 10.80 -2.68 8.25
C MET A 66 11.69 -2.48 7.01
N LEU A 67 12.79 -3.23 6.91
CA LEU A 67 13.69 -3.13 5.76
C LEU A 67 13.02 -3.65 4.48
N ASN A 68 12.31 -4.79 4.55
CA ASN A 68 11.51 -5.30 3.45
C ASN A 68 10.45 -4.27 2.99
N ALA A 69 9.73 -3.68 3.94
CA ALA A 69 8.75 -2.62 3.65
C ALA A 69 9.37 -1.44 2.90
N SER A 70 10.50 -0.93 3.37
CA SER A 70 11.21 0.15 2.70
C SER A 70 11.72 -0.25 1.31
N LEU A 71 12.24 -1.47 1.14
CA LEU A 71 12.79 -1.94 -0.14
C LEU A 71 11.68 -2.10 -1.19
N VAL A 72 10.55 -2.69 -0.82
CA VAL A 72 9.39 -2.84 -1.72
C VAL A 72 8.79 -1.47 -2.07
N GLY A 73 8.69 -0.56 -1.10
CA GLY A 73 8.29 0.84 -1.36
C GLY A 73 9.27 1.57 -2.28
N ALA A 74 10.58 1.39 -2.08
CA ALA A 74 11.63 1.99 -2.90
C ALA A 74 11.62 1.44 -4.33
N LEU A 75 11.31 0.15 -4.52
CA LEU A 75 11.09 -0.43 -5.85
C LEU A 75 9.95 0.30 -6.58
N GLY A 76 8.80 0.47 -5.92
CA GLY A 76 7.66 1.17 -6.50
C GLY A 76 7.97 2.63 -6.83
N TYR A 77 8.64 3.34 -5.91
CA TYR A 77 9.06 4.73 -6.14
C TYR A 77 10.11 4.86 -7.27
N THR A 78 11.08 3.95 -7.33
CA THR A 78 12.10 3.92 -8.38
C THR A 78 11.46 3.70 -9.75
N LEU A 79 10.47 2.80 -9.86
CA LEU A 79 9.74 2.59 -11.10
C LEU A 79 9.04 3.87 -11.58
N LEU A 80 8.40 4.63 -10.68
CA LEU A 80 7.80 5.92 -11.04
C LEU A 80 8.84 6.91 -11.60
N LEU A 81 10.03 6.96 -11.00
CA LEU A 81 11.12 7.82 -11.47
C LEU A 81 11.65 7.39 -12.84
N LEU A 82 11.90 6.09 -13.02
CA LEU A 82 12.43 5.53 -14.27
C LEU A 82 11.47 5.73 -15.44
N THR A 83 10.16 5.62 -15.19
CA THR A 83 9.13 5.85 -16.21
C THR A 83 8.72 7.32 -16.33
N LYS A 84 9.34 8.23 -15.57
CA LYS A 84 9.00 9.66 -15.53
C LYS A 84 7.51 9.90 -15.22
N THR A 85 6.90 9.02 -14.41
CA THR A 85 5.51 9.16 -13.99
C THR A 85 5.41 10.30 -12.97
N PRO A 86 4.51 11.28 -13.15
CA PRO A 86 4.32 12.37 -12.20
C PRO A 86 3.96 11.85 -10.80
N ILE A 87 4.58 12.43 -9.77
CA ILE A 87 4.26 12.11 -8.37
C ILE A 87 2.99 12.87 -7.97
N THR A 88 1.84 12.24 -8.19
CA THR A 88 0.50 12.71 -7.81
C THR A 88 -0.04 11.93 -6.61
N GLY A 89 -1.23 12.28 -6.11
CA GLY A 89 -1.96 11.54 -5.08
C GLY A 89 -2.05 10.03 -5.36
N PRO A 90 -2.48 9.58 -6.56
CA PRO A 90 -2.43 8.17 -6.94
C PRO A 90 -1.05 7.51 -6.83
N ALA A 91 0.02 8.23 -7.19
CA ALA A 91 1.39 7.74 -7.10
C ALA A 91 1.84 7.60 -5.64
N LEU A 92 1.52 8.58 -4.78
CA LEU A 92 1.73 8.48 -3.33
C LEU A 92 0.95 7.30 -2.74
N ALA A 93 -0.32 7.14 -3.12
CA ALA A 93 -1.15 6.03 -2.70
C ALA A 93 -0.53 4.68 -3.08
N ALA A 94 0.00 4.54 -4.30
CA ALA A 94 0.67 3.33 -4.75
C ALA A 94 1.93 3.02 -3.92
N VAL A 95 2.83 3.99 -3.73
CA VAL A 95 4.09 3.78 -2.98
C VAL A 95 3.83 3.43 -1.52
N PHE A 96 2.97 4.18 -0.82
CA PHE A 96 2.68 3.88 0.58
C PHE A 96 1.87 2.60 0.76
N THR A 97 1.02 2.22 -0.21
CA THR A 97 0.33 0.92 -0.18
C THR A 97 1.30 -0.24 -0.40
N MET A 98 2.26 -0.10 -1.34
CA MET A 98 3.31 -1.10 -1.52
C MET A 98 4.17 -1.26 -0.27
N THR A 99 4.56 -0.14 0.34
CA THR A 99 5.30 -0.11 1.61
C THR A 99 4.50 -0.79 2.72
N GLY A 100 3.21 -0.44 2.84
CA GLY A 100 2.33 -0.98 3.86
C GLY A 100 2.10 -2.48 3.73
N PHE A 101 1.74 -2.97 2.55
CA PHE A 101 1.54 -4.41 2.33
C PHE A 101 2.86 -5.18 2.33
N ALA A 102 4.01 -4.52 2.36
CA ALA A 102 5.29 -5.20 2.58
C ALA A 102 5.62 -5.45 4.06
N PHE A 103 4.71 -5.12 4.98
CA PHE A 103 4.69 -5.69 6.33
C PHE A 103 3.93 -7.02 6.40
N PHE A 104 3.18 -7.39 5.35
CA PHE A 104 2.45 -8.65 5.29
C PHE A 104 2.17 -9.06 3.83
N GLY A 105 2.80 -10.14 3.38
CA GLY A 105 2.50 -10.75 2.10
C GLY A 105 3.09 -10.09 0.84
N LYS A 106 3.94 -9.06 0.97
CA LYS A 106 4.75 -8.55 -0.16
C LYS A 106 6.23 -8.49 0.17
N ASN A 107 7.04 -9.11 -0.66
CA ASN A 107 8.49 -9.01 -0.65
C ASN A 107 9.02 -8.79 -2.08
N LEU A 108 10.31 -8.45 -2.24
CA LEU A 108 10.85 -8.14 -3.57
C LEU A 108 10.68 -9.30 -4.58
N VAL A 109 10.82 -10.54 -4.12
CA VAL A 109 10.74 -11.73 -4.98
C VAL A 109 9.33 -11.94 -5.51
N ASN A 110 8.30 -11.69 -4.69
CA ASN A 110 6.92 -11.95 -5.07
C ASN A 110 6.25 -10.80 -5.85
N VAL A 111 6.71 -9.55 -5.68
CA VAL A 111 6.15 -8.39 -6.42
C VAL A 111 6.70 -8.24 -7.84
N ILE A 112 7.97 -8.62 -8.07
CA ILE A 112 8.64 -8.43 -9.37
C ILE A 112 7.91 -9.18 -10.51
N PRO A 113 7.52 -10.46 -10.37
CA PRO A 113 6.79 -11.18 -11.42
C PRO A 113 5.48 -10.50 -11.82
N ILE A 114 4.73 -9.94 -10.85
CA ILE A 114 3.49 -9.21 -11.14
C ILE A 114 3.78 -7.97 -12.00
N ILE A 115 4.78 -7.17 -11.61
CA ILE A 115 5.20 -5.97 -12.35
C ILE A 115 5.67 -6.35 -13.76
N PHE A 116 6.45 -7.43 -13.86
CA PHE A 116 6.95 -7.94 -15.12
C PHE A 116 5.82 -8.41 -16.05
N GLY A 117 4.78 -9.06 -15.52
CA GLY A 117 3.57 -9.40 -16.26
C GLY A 117 2.88 -8.18 -16.89
N VAL A 118 2.72 -7.10 -16.11
CA VAL A 118 2.15 -5.84 -16.62
C VAL A 118 3.06 -5.20 -17.68
N TYR A 119 4.38 -5.30 -17.51
CA TYR A 119 5.34 -4.85 -18.52
C TYR A 119 5.20 -5.63 -19.84
N ILE A 120 5.09 -6.97 -19.78
CA ILE A 120 4.83 -7.78 -20.98
C ILE A 120 3.53 -7.35 -21.65
N TYR A 121 2.47 -7.12 -20.87
CA TYR A 121 1.19 -6.63 -21.40
C TYR A 121 1.38 -5.35 -22.22
N SER A 122 2.11 -4.36 -21.72
CA SER A 122 2.35 -3.11 -22.45
C SER A 122 3.13 -3.36 -23.75
N ARG A 123 4.11 -4.28 -23.74
CA ARG A 123 4.88 -4.66 -24.93
C ARG A 123 4.02 -5.39 -25.97
N VAL A 124 3.11 -6.25 -25.55
CA VAL A 124 2.14 -6.93 -26.44
C VAL A 124 1.19 -5.92 -27.07
N LYS A 125 0.73 -4.92 -26.30
CA LYS A 125 -0.06 -3.79 -26.83
C LYS A 125 0.76 -2.79 -27.67
N ARG A 126 2.08 -2.96 -27.77
CA ARG A 126 3.01 -2.05 -28.46
C ARG A 126 2.96 -0.63 -27.89
N GLU A 127 2.74 -0.52 -26.58
CA GLU A 127 2.66 0.74 -25.85
C GLU A 127 3.83 0.88 -24.87
N SER A 128 4.14 2.13 -24.52
CA SER A 128 5.09 2.41 -23.45
C SER A 128 4.56 1.92 -22.10
N PHE A 129 5.45 1.59 -21.15
CA PHE A 129 5.04 1.06 -19.85
C PHE A 129 4.43 2.13 -18.93
N GLN A 130 4.77 3.41 -19.13
CA GLN A 130 4.41 4.53 -18.25
C GLN A 130 2.91 4.58 -17.85
N PRO A 131 1.93 4.43 -18.76
CA PRO A 131 0.51 4.47 -18.42
C PRO A 131 0.07 3.32 -17.49
N TYR A 132 0.81 2.21 -17.52
CA TYR A 132 0.50 0.99 -16.78
C TYR A 132 1.20 0.90 -15.44
N VAL A 133 2.11 1.82 -15.11
CA VAL A 133 2.91 1.75 -13.89
C VAL A 133 2.04 1.71 -12.64
N LEU A 134 1.04 2.59 -12.52
CA LEU A 134 0.15 2.58 -11.34
C LEU A 134 -0.64 1.27 -11.24
N VAL A 135 -1.07 0.70 -12.38
CA VAL A 135 -1.71 -0.61 -12.43
C VAL A 135 -0.74 -1.70 -11.98
N ALA A 136 0.53 -1.65 -12.40
CA ALA A 136 1.56 -2.57 -11.94
C ALA A 136 1.78 -2.47 -10.42
N LEU A 137 1.95 -1.26 -9.89
CA LEU A 137 2.22 -1.03 -8.47
C LEU A 137 1.05 -1.49 -7.58
N PHE A 138 -0.19 -1.09 -7.89
CA PHE A 138 -1.36 -1.57 -7.15
C PHE A 138 -1.64 -3.06 -7.40
N GLY A 139 -1.36 -3.54 -8.61
CA GLY A 139 -1.55 -4.93 -9.02
C GLY A 139 -0.66 -5.90 -8.27
N THR A 140 0.47 -5.45 -7.71
CA THR A 140 1.29 -6.25 -6.76
C THR A 140 0.51 -6.75 -5.55
N SER A 141 -0.74 -6.32 -5.33
CA SER A 141 -1.64 -6.97 -4.37
C SER A 141 -1.89 -8.46 -4.67
N LEU A 142 -1.59 -8.93 -5.88
CA LEU A 142 -1.56 -10.35 -6.27
C LEU A 142 -0.26 -11.07 -5.92
N ALA A 143 0.75 -10.38 -5.39
CA ALA A 143 2.05 -10.98 -5.07
C ALA A 143 1.97 -12.20 -4.13
N PRO A 144 1.05 -12.28 -3.15
CA PRO A 144 0.78 -13.51 -2.40
C PRO A 144 0.62 -14.78 -3.23
N ILE A 145 0.07 -14.69 -4.45
CA ILE A 145 -0.09 -15.86 -5.34
C ILE A 145 1.29 -16.44 -5.70
N VAL A 146 2.30 -15.59 -5.92
CA VAL A 146 3.66 -16.03 -6.25
C VAL A 146 4.25 -16.84 -5.10
N SER A 147 4.23 -16.30 -3.89
CA SER A 147 4.73 -16.98 -2.69
C SER A 147 3.93 -18.25 -2.40
N GLN A 148 2.61 -18.24 -2.63
CA GLN A 148 1.79 -19.41 -2.38
C GLN A 148 2.11 -20.56 -3.33
N PHE A 149 2.21 -20.30 -4.64
CA PHE A 149 2.61 -21.35 -5.58
C PHE A 149 4.04 -21.81 -5.34
N ALA A 150 4.94 -20.89 -4.97
CA ALA A 150 6.33 -21.21 -4.71
C ALA A 150 6.54 -22.07 -3.45
N TYR A 151 6.01 -21.62 -2.32
CA TYR A 151 6.33 -22.14 -0.98
C TYR A 151 5.13 -22.78 -0.28
N GLY A 152 3.91 -22.28 -0.51
CA GLY A 152 2.71 -22.81 0.14
C GLY A 152 2.22 -24.13 -0.44
N PHE A 153 2.15 -24.24 -1.77
CA PHE A 153 1.81 -25.48 -2.48
C PHE A 153 3.04 -26.34 -2.80
N GLY A 154 4.24 -25.80 -2.59
CA GLY A 154 5.50 -26.53 -2.82
C GLY A 154 5.87 -26.75 -4.29
N TYR A 155 5.25 -26.03 -5.25
CA TYR A 155 5.62 -26.14 -6.67
C TYR A 155 6.95 -25.46 -7.02
N GLY A 156 7.54 -24.73 -6.07
CA GLY A 156 8.83 -24.07 -6.22
C GLY A 156 8.74 -22.70 -6.90
N LEU A 157 9.77 -21.89 -6.64
CA LEU A 157 9.85 -20.51 -7.09
C LEU A 157 9.62 -20.31 -8.61
N PRO A 158 10.13 -21.17 -9.52
CA PRO A 158 9.88 -21.00 -10.96
C PRO A 158 8.40 -20.99 -11.32
N ILE A 159 7.59 -21.88 -10.73
CA ILE A 159 6.15 -21.93 -10.97
C ILE A 159 5.46 -20.70 -10.38
N GLY A 160 5.86 -20.28 -9.18
CA GLY A 160 5.38 -19.03 -8.59
C GLY A 160 5.61 -17.82 -9.51
N ILE A 161 6.80 -17.70 -10.10
CA ILE A 161 7.14 -16.62 -11.05
C ILE A 161 6.26 -16.67 -12.30
N VAL A 162 6.04 -17.86 -12.87
CA VAL A 162 5.18 -18.02 -14.06
C VAL A 162 3.75 -17.59 -13.76
N VAL A 163 3.16 -18.08 -12.66
CA VAL A 163 1.79 -17.74 -12.27
C VAL A 163 1.66 -16.26 -11.94
N GLY A 164 2.63 -15.67 -11.24
CA GLY A 164 2.66 -14.24 -10.96
C GLY A 164 2.73 -13.40 -12.22
N THR A 165 3.58 -13.78 -13.16
CA THR A 165 3.71 -13.08 -14.45
C THR A 165 2.42 -13.17 -15.25
N ALA A 166 1.75 -14.32 -15.26
CA ALA A 166 0.45 -14.48 -15.90
C ALA A 166 -0.63 -13.60 -15.22
N ALA A 167 -0.68 -13.57 -13.90
CA ALA A 167 -1.61 -12.74 -13.14
C ALA A 167 -1.38 -11.23 -13.42
N GLY A 168 -0.11 -10.80 -13.45
CA GLY A 168 0.28 -9.45 -13.82
C GLY A 168 -0.03 -9.12 -15.28
N PHE A 169 0.07 -10.08 -16.20
CA PHE A 169 -0.27 -9.87 -17.61
C PHE A 169 -1.77 -9.60 -17.81
N VAL A 170 -2.63 -10.29 -17.04
CA VAL A 170 -4.09 -10.20 -17.18
C VAL A 170 -4.68 -9.00 -16.45
N ILE A 171 -4.01 -8.47 -15.41
CA ILE A 171 -4.62 -7.42 -14.59
C ILE A 171 -4.98 -6.13 -15.36
N PRO A 172 -4.20 -5.60 -16.32
CA PRO A 172 -4.53 -4.32 -16.96
C PRO A 172 -5.81 -4.39 -17.81
N SER A 173 -6.05 -5.51 -18.49
CA SER A 173 -7.28 -5.69 -19.27
C SER A 173 -8.51 -5.80 -18.37
N LEU A 174 -8.40 -6.52 -17.26
CA LEU A 174 -9.50 -6.65 -16.30
C LEU A 174 -9.82 -5.33 -15.59
N VAL A 175 -8.79 -4.55 -15.21
CA VAL A 175 -8.97 -3.22 -14.60
C VAL A 175 -9.78 -2.30 -15.52
N ALA A 176 -9.47 -2.31 -16.82
CA ALA A 176 -10.19 -1.52 -17.81
C ALA A 176 -11.64 -1.99 -17.99
N HIS A 177 -11.90 -3.29 -17.87
CA HIS A 177 -13.24 -3.87 -18.05
C HIS A 177 -14.14 -3.72 -16.81
N LEU A 178 -13.56 -3.69 -15.61
CA LEU A 178 -14.32 -3.57 -14.35
C LEU A 178 -14.60 -2.12 -13.95
N LEU A 179 -13.81 -1.14 -14.44
CA LEU A 179 -14.00 0.27 -14.13
C LEU A 179 -15.42 0.79 -14.46
N PRO A 180 -16.02 0.48 -15.63
CA PRO A 180 -17.37 0.94 -15.97
C PRO A 180 -18.45 0.33 -15.05
N ASN A 181 -18.23 -0.91 -14.56
CA ASN A 181 -19.23 -1.65 -13.77
C ASN A 181 -19.53 -0.99 -12.43
N HIS A 182 -18.59 -0.22 -11.87
CA HIS A 182 -18.80 0.54 -10.65
C HIS A 182 -18.78 2.06 -10.89
N GLN A 183 -18.84 2.51 -12.16
CA GLN A 183 -18.89 3.92 -12.58
C GLN A 183 -17.83 4.84 -11.91
N GLY A 184 -16.68 4.29 -11.52
CA GLY A 184 -15.67 5.04 -10.78
C GLY A 184 -15.94 5.31 -9.29
N PHE A 185 -17.04 4.82 -8.70
CA PHE A 185 -17.30 4.95 -7.25
C PHE A 185 -16.33 4.13 -6.38
N LEU A 186 -15.64 3.16 -6.97
CA LEU A 186 -14.60 2.39 -6.31
C LEU A 186 -13.22 2.95 -6.63
N LEU A 187 -12.72 3.79 -5.71
CA LEU A 187 -11.37 4.34 -5.73
C LEU A 187 -10.27 3.26 -5.78
N TYR A 188 -10.60 2.05 -5.31
CA TYR A 188 -9.74 0.87 -5.24
C TYR A 188 -9.83 -0.05 -6.45
N ASN A 189 -10.21 0.43 -7.64
CA ASN A 189 -10.48 -0.45 -8.80
C ASN A 189 -9.39 -1.50 -9.08
N VAL A 190 -8.10 -1.11 -9.04
CA VAL A 190 -7.01 -2.08 -9.27
C VAL A 190 -6.91 -3.11 -8.15
N GLY A 191 -7.08 -2.69 -6.89
CA GLY A 191 -7.10 -3.60 -5.74
C GLY A 191 -8.31 -4.54 -5.75
N PHE A 192 -9.47 -4.04 -6.17
CA PHE A 192 -10.68 -4.84 -6.38
C PHE A 192 -10.50 -5.87 -7.48
N THR A 193 -9.93 -5.46 -8.61
CA THR A 193 -9.60 -6.38 -9.71
C THR A 193 -8.63 -7.47 -9.25
N ALA A 194 -7.61 -7.10 -8.46
CA ALA A 194 -6.71 -8.07 -7.83
C ALA A 194 -7.44 -9.02 -6.88
N GLY A 195 -8.32 -8.52 -6.01
CA GLY A 195 -9.15 -9.34 -5.13
C GLY A 195 -10.04 -10.33 -5.90
N PHE A 196 -10.61 -9.88 -7.02
CA PHE A 196 -11.40 -10.73 -7.91
C PHE A 196 -10.56 -11.86 -8.52
N ILE A 197 -9.39 -11.55 -9.08
CA ILE A 197 -8.45 -12.56 -9.61
C ILE A 197 -8.01 -13.53 -8.50
N GLY A 198 -7.65 -13.02 -7.32
CA GLY A 198 -7.22 -13.84 -6.18
C GLY A 198 -8.31 -14.79 -5.69
N THR A 199 -9.57 -14.34 -5.69
CA THR A 199 -10.73 -15.18 -5.36
C THR A 199 -10.89 -16.31 -6.37
N LEU A 200 -10.81 -16.03 -7.67
CA LEU A 200 -10.90 -17.05 -8.72
C LEU A 200 -9.76 -18.07 -8.66
N VAL A 201 -8.52 -17.61 -8.45
CA VAL A 201 -7.37 -18.51 -8.30
C VAL A 201 -7.56 -19.41 -7.08
N THR A 202 -7.92 -18.82 -5.92
CA THR A 202 -8.11 -19.58 -4.68
C THR A 202 -9.27 -20.57 -4.80
N SER A 203 -10.39 -20.21 -5.44
CA SER A 203 -11.53 -21.10 -5.64
C SER A 203 -11.17 -22.29 -6.53
N GLN A 204 -10.41 -22.06 -7.61
CA GLN A 204 -9.95 -23.14 -8.48
C GLN A 204 -8.98 -24.09 -7.76
N MET A 205 -8.01 -23.56 -7.00
CA MET A 205 -7.10 -24.42 -6.24
C MET A 205 -7.85 -25.30 -5.23
N ARG A 206 -8.83 -24.72 -4.52
CA ARG A 206 -9.71 -25.49 -3.62
C ARG A 206 -10.50 -26.58 -4.35
N ALA A 207 -11.00 -26.30 -5.56
CA ALA A 207 -11.72 -27.28 -6.37
C ALA A 207 -10.85 -28.48 -6.79
N TYR A 208 -9.54 -28.27 -6.98
CA TYR A 208 -8.57 -29.34 -7.24
C TYR A 208 -8.07 -30.05 -5.96
N GLY A 209 -8.70 -29.79 -4.81
CA GLY A 209 -8.32 -30.40 -3.53
C GLY A 209 -7.06 -29.79 -2.90
N VAL A 210 -6.51 -28.71 -3.49
CA VAL A 210 -5.36 -27.99 -2.94
C VAL A 210 -5.89 -26.87 -2.04
N GLY A 211 -6.14 -27.24 -0.79
CA GLY A 211 -6.50 -26.29 0.26
C GLY A 211 -5.31 -25.41 0.65
N SER A 212 -5.63 -24.28 1.28
CA SER A 212 -4.64 -23.51 2.02
C SER A 212 -5.12 -23.41 3.44
N GLU A 213 -4.29 -23.84 4.39
CA GLU A 213 -4.56 -23.61 5.80
C GLU A 213 -4.50 -22.11 6.06
N LEU A 214 -5.47 -21.60 6.84
CA LEU A 214 -5.43 -20.22 7.29
C LEU A 214 -4.25 -20.05 8.25
N THR A 215 -3.18 -19.42 7.80
CA THR A 215 -2.09 -18.96 8.67
C THR A 215 -2.46 -17.58 9.20
N LEU A 216 -2.83 -17.52 10.49
CA LEU A 216 -3.05 -16.27 11.21
C LEU A 216 -1.89 -16.08 12.18
N ILE A 217 -0.79 -15.53 11.67
CA ILE A 217 0.41 -15.25 12.44
C ILE A 217 0.49 -13.74 12.64
N TRP A 218 0.38 -13.27 13.88
CA TRP A 218 0.54 -11.86 14.25
C TRP A 218 1.43 -11.70 15.48
N SER A 219 2.29 -10.68 15.47
CA SER A 219 3.17 -10.35 16.60
C SER A 219 2.55 -9.26 17.47
N LEU A 220 2.30 -9.58 18.74
CA LEU A 220 1.85 -8.60 19.75
C LEU A 220 3.03 -7.93 20.49
N GLN A 221 4.25 -8.45 20.32
CA GLN A 221 5.44 -8.04 21.08
C GLN A 221 5.73 -6.55 20.97
N TYR A 222 5.52 -5.98 19.79
CA TYR A 222 5.89 -4.60 19.48
C TYR A 222 4.69 -3.64 19.41
N HIS A 223 3.53 -4.05 19.90
CA HIS A 223 2.31 -3.24 19.82
C HIS A 223 2.51 -1.80 20.33
N ARG A 224 2.98 -1.62 21.57
CA ARG A 224 3.21 -0.30 22.17
C ARG A 224 4.27 0.52 21.43
N PRO A 225 5.50 0.02 21.20
CA PRO A 225 6.50 0.82 20.50
C PRO A 225 6.09 1.18 19.07
N LEU A 226 5.46 0.27 18.33
CA LEU A 226 4.98 0.57 16.98
C LEU A 226 3.85 1.59 16.98
N THR A 227 2.96 1.56 17.97
CA THR A 227 1.92 2.58 18.14
C THR A 227 2.54 3.97 18.27
N LEU A 228 3.57 4.12 19.11
CA LEU A 228 4.26 5.39 19.30
C LEU A 228 5.02 5.83 18.04
N VAL A 229 5.81 4.93 17.45
CA VAL A 229 6.61 5.22 16.26
C VAL A 229 5.74 5.64 15.09
N PHE A 230 4.69 4.88 14.77
CA PHE A 230 3.79 5.22 13.67
C PHE A 230 2.87 6.40 14.01
N GLY A 231 2.51 6.61 15.28
CA GLY A 231 1.83 7.83 15.72
C GLY A 231 2.67 9.08 15.44
N LEU A 232 3.96 9.07 15.79
CA LEU A 232 4.89 10.16 15.49
C LEU A 232 5.12 10.31 13.98
N PHE A 233 5.23 9.20 13.25
CA PHE A 233 5.34 9.18 11.79
C PHE A 233 4.14 9.88 11.12
N PHE A 234 2.91 9.60 11.55
CA PHE A 234 1.72 10.26 10.99
C PHE A 234 1.60 11.71 11.45
N ALA A 235 1.97 12.01 12.70
CA ALA A 235 2.01 13.37 13.21
C ALA A 235 3.02 14.25 12.44
N SER A 236 4.15 13.71 11.97
CA SER A 236 5.12 14.48 11.19
C SER A 236 4.57 14.97 9.85
N PHE A 237 3.59 14.28 9.24
CA PHE A 237 2.88 14.80 8.06
C PHE A 237 2.07 16.05 8.40
N ILE A 238 1.40 16.07 9.56
CA ILE A 238 0.65 17.24 10.03
C ILE A 238 1.59 18.41 10.27
N LEU A 239 2.67 18.16 11.02
CA LEU A 239 3.67 19.18 11.33
C LEU A 239 4.32 19.75 10.06
N LEU A 240 4.65 18.90 9.09
CA LEU A 240 5.20 19.32 7.80
C LEU A 240 4.19 20.17 7.00
N GLY A 241 2.91 19.77 6.97
CA GLY A 241 1.85 20.54 6.33
C GLY A 241 1.70 21.94 6.92
N LEU A 242 1.65 22.05 8.26
CA LEU A 242 1.59 23.34 8.97
C LEU A 242 2.86 24.17 8.78
N TRP A 243 4.03 23.53 8.72
CA TRP A 243 5.31 24.20 8.51
C TRP A 243 5.41 24.82 7.11
N LEU A 244 4.98 24.10 6.07
CA LEU A 244 4.95 24.61 4.70
C LEU A 244 3.96 25.76 4.54
N GLN A 245 2.78 25.66 5.15
CA GLN A 245 1.80 26.72 5.14
C GLN A 245 0.92 26.66 6.40
N ARG A 246 1.09 27.66 7.28
CA ARG A 246 0.39 27.72 8.58
C ARG A 246 -1.12 27.66 8.48
N ASP A 247 -1.70 28.36 7.51
CA ASP A 247 -3.16 28.41 7.30
C ASP A 247 -3.70 27.26 6.42
N SER A 248 -2.90 26.23 6.13
CA SER A 248 -3.32 25.11 5.26
C SER A 248 -4.53 24.34 5.80
N TRP A 249 -4.76 24.36 7.12
CA TRP A 249 -5.93 23.76 7.76
C TRP A 249 -7.26 24.36 7.26
N ARG A 250 -7.26 25.61 6.79
CA ARG A 250 -8.45 26.27 6.22
C ARG A 250 -8.93 25.62 4.92
N GLN A 251 -8.08 24.84 4.26
CA GLN A 251 -8.46 24.09 3.04
C GLN A 251 -9.11 22.74 3.35
N LEU A 252 -9.05 22.24 4.59
CA LEU A 252 -9.62 20.94 4.96
C LEU A 252 -11.15 20.87 4.76
N PRO A 253 -11.95 21.91 5.08
CA PRO A 253 -13.38 21.90 4.77
C PRO A 253 -13.66 21.73 3.28
N ARG A 254 -12.88 22.39 2.42
CA ARG A 254 -12.98 22.23 0.96
C ARG A 254 -12.55 20.84 0.51
N LEU A 255 -11.47 20.30 1.07
CA LEU A 255 -11.02 18.92 0.79
C LEU A 255 -12.13 17.91 1.11
N MET A 256 -12.85 18.08 2.22
CA MET A 256 -13.95 17.19 2.64
C MET A 256 -15.26 17.36 1.86
N GLN A 257 -15.32 18.27 0.89
CA GLN A 257 -16.45 18.39 -0.05
C GLN A 257 -16.30 17.50 -1.27
N TYR A 258 -15.07 17.06 -1.59
CA TYR A 258 -14.86 16.14 -2.70
C TYR A 258 -15.43 14.76 -2.37
N PRO A 259 -16.21 14.13 -3.26
CA PRO A 259 -16.88 12.87 -2.94
C PRO A 259 -15.91 11.70 -2.76
N GLY A 260 -14.67 11.80 -3.28
CA GLY A 260 -13.72 10.68 -3.34
C GLY A 260 -14.08 9.61 -4.38
N ALA A 261 -15.12 9.85 -5.19
CA ALA A 261 -15.43 9.08 -6.38
C ALA A 261 -14.49 9.50 -7.53
N LEU A 262 -14.02 8.55 -8.34
CA LEU A 262 -13.03 8.74 -9.40
C LEU A 262 -11.68 9.26 -8.89
N VAL A 263 -10.77 9.54 -9.84
CA VAL A 263 -9.41 9.98 -9.54
C VAL A 263 -9.43 11.37 -8.88
N THR A 264 -9.38 11.43 -7.55
CA THR A 264 -9.39 12.68 -6.77
C THR A 264 -7.99 12.99 -6.24
N ASP A 265 -7.21 13.76 -6.99
CA ASP A 265 -5.81 14.09 -6.69
C ASP A 265 -5.67 15.33 -5.79
N PHE A 266 -5.62 15.15 -4.47
CA PHE A 266 -5.58 16.27 -3.52
C PHE A 266 -4.36 17.19 -3.63
N PRO A 267 -3.12 16.69 -3.86
CA PRO A 267 -1.97 17.55 -4.13
C PRO A 267 -2.24 18.59 -5.22
N THR A 268 -2.98 18.21 -6.26
CA THR A 268 -3.34 19.10 -7.37
C THR A 268 -4.56 19.98 -7.03
N LEU A 269 -5.55 19.46 -6.31
CA LEU A 269 -6.82 20.15 -6.04
C LEU A 269 -6.76 21.18 -4.91
N VAL A 270 -6.09 20.85 -3.80
CA VAL A 270 -6.04 21.71 -2.59
C VAL A 270 -4.63 22.06 -2.15
N GLY A 271 -3.64 21.47 -2.80
CA GLY A 271 -2.23 21.72 -2.56
C GLY A 271 -1.56 20.79 -1.55
N LEU A 272 -0.23 20.72 -1.67
CA LEU A 272 0.58 19.82 -0.87
C LEU A 272 0.41 20.03 0.64
N PRO A 273 0.47 21.26 1.19
CA PRO A 273 0.37 21.46 2.63
C PRO A 273 -0.94 20.91 3.23
N ALA A 274 -2.08 21.23 2.61
CA ALA A 274 -3.39 20.74 3.04
C ALA A 274 -3.55 19.23 2.84
N THR A 275 -2.94 18.68 1.79
CA THR A 275 -2.90 17.23 1.56
C THR A 275 -2.14 16.53 2.67
N LEU A 276 -0.96 17.02 3.08
CA LEU A 276 -0.16 16.44 4.15
C LEU A 276 -0.91 16.45 5.49
N LEU A 277 -1.63 17.54 5.79
CA LEU A 277 -2.52 17.59 6.95
C LEU A 277 -3.56 16.47 6.90
N ASN A 278 -4.26 16.32 5.77
CA ASN A 278 -5.28 15.27 5.62
C ASN A 278 -4.68 13.87 5.72
N MET A 279 -3.51 13.64 5.12
CA MET A 279 -2.77 12.38 5.21
C MET A 279 -2.49 12.00 6.67
N GLY A 280 -1.87 12.89 7.44
CA GLY A 280 -1.58 12.63 8.85
C GLY A 280 -2.84 12.46 9.69
N CYS A 281 -3.85 13.31 9.52
CA CYS A 281 -5.12 13.23 10.26
C CYS A 281 -5.87 11.92 9.98
N VAL A 282 -5.98 11.50 8.72
CA VAL A 282 -6.65 10.25 8.34
C VAL A 282 -5.93 9.04 8.93
N SER A 283 -4.60 9.02 8.89
CA SER A 283 -3.83 7.91 9.47
C SER A 283 -3.89 7.88 10.99
N LEU A 284 -3.86 9.04 11.67
CA LEU A 284 -4.07 9.11 13.12
C LEU A 284 -5.49 8.71 13.53
N LEU A 285 -6.51 9.06 12.74
CA LEU A 285 -7.87 8.56 12.93
C LEU A 285 -7.93 7.04 12.78
N GLY A 286 -7.26 6.49 11.76
CA GLY A 286 -7.15 5.03 11.58
C GLY A 286 -6.45 4.37 12.76
N LEU A 287 -5.34 4.93 13.24
CA LEU A 287 -4.60 4.41 14.40
C LEU A 287 -5.47 4.46 15.66
N SER A 288 -6.13 5.59 15.90
CA SER A 288 -7.06 5.76 17.03
C SER A 288 -8.19 4.76 16.96
N TYR A 289 -8.77 4.52 15.78
CA TYR A 289 -9.80 3.52 15.59
C TYR A 289 -9.30 2.12 15.95
N VAL A 290 -8.13 1.70 15.46
CA VAL A 290 -7.54 0.39 15.81
C VAL A 290 -7.42 0.24 17.34
N LEU A 291 -6.93 1.27 18.04
CA LEU A 291 -6.81 1.23 19.50
C LEU A 291 -8.16 1.20 20.22
N LEU A 292 -9.14 1.98 19.75
CA LEU A 292 -10.47 2.08 20.37
C LEU A 292 -11.27 0.78 20.26
N VAL A 293 -11.10 0.04 19.17
CA VAL A 293 -11.75 -1.28 19.00
C VAL A 293 -11.00 -2.42 19.71
N GLY A 294 -9.96 -2.11 20.51
CA GLY A 294 -9.13 -3.12 21.18
C GLY A 294 -8.18 -3.88 20.23
N GLY A 295 -7.98 -3.38 19.02
CA GLY A 295 -7.06 -3.95 18.04
C GLY A 295 -5.60 -3.71 18.42
N SER A 296 -4.72 -4.57 17.90
CA SER A 296 -3.27 -4.49 18.13
C SER A 296 -2.54 -3.91 16.93
N VAL A 297 -1.48 -3.15 17.19
CA VAL A 297 -0.60 -2.59 16.14
C VAL A 297 0.46 -3.63 15.77
N THR A 298 0.19 -4.32 14.67
CA THR A 298 0.97 -5.38 14.04
C THR A 298 1.36 -5.00 12.60
N GLY A 299 2.20 -5.79 11.92
CA GLY A 299 2.58 -5.54 10.52
C GLY A 299 1.38 -5.33 9.58
N PRO A 300 0.36 -6.21 9.60
CA PRO A 300 -0.88 -6.04 8.85
C PRO A 300 -1.62 -4.73 9.11
N THR A 301 -1.76 -4.34 10.39
CA THR A 301 -2.44 -3.09 10.73
C THR A 301 -1.63 -1.86 10.32
N ILE A 302 -0.30 -1.87 10.48
CA ILE A 302 0.59 -0.84 9.95
C ILE A 302 0.41 -0.71 8.45
N GLY A 303 0.32 -1.84 7.75
CA GLY A 303 0.08 -1.86 6.33
C GLY A 303 -1.22 -1.18 5.94
N ALA A 304 -2.31 -1.47 6.67
CA ALA A 304 -3.59 -0.79 6.47
C ALA A 304 -3.49 0.73 6.75
N LEU A 305 -2.78 1.15 7.79
CA LEU A 305 -2.58 2.55 8.16
C LEU A 305 -1.74 3.32 7.12
N LEU A 306 -0.72 2.70 6.54
CA LEU A 306 0.07 3.27 5.44
C LEU A 306 -0.73 3.32 4.14
N THR A 307 -1.60 2.35 3.88
CA THR A 307 -2.59 2.45 2.79
C THR A 307 -3.55 3.62 3.03
N MET A 308 -4.06 3.79 4.24
CA MET A 308 -4.89 4.96 4.60
C MET A 308 -4.13 6.27 4.39
N LEU A 309 -2.86 6.35 4.79
CA LEU A 309 -1.98 7.50 4.57
C LEU A 309 -1.90 7.85 3.08
N GLY A 310 -1.56 6.86 2.25
CA GLY A 310 -1.41 7.05 0.82
C GLY A 310 -2.70 7.48 0.14
N PHE A 311 -3.82 6.79 0.43
CA PHE A 311 -5.12 7.15 -0.13
C PHE A 311 -5.70 8.45 0.44
N ALA A 312 -5.19 8.95 1.55
CA ALA A 312 -5.52 10.29 2.02
C ALA A 312 -4.86 11.41 1.20
N ALA A 313 -3.93 11.10 0.31
CA ALA A 313 -3.53 11.97 -0.80
C ALA A 313 -4.44 11.80 -2.04
N PHE A 314 -5.24 10.74 -2.06
CA PHE A 314 -5.99 10.28 -3.21
C PHE A 314 -7.44 9.95 -2.84
N GLY A 315 -8.25 10.99 -2.58
CA GLY A 315 -9.70 10.85 -2.41
C GLY A 315 -10.23 10.46 -1.01
N LYS A 316 -9.41 9.92 -0.09
CA LYS A 316 -9.87 9.66 1.29
C LYS A 316 -9.75 10.87 2.21
N HIS A 317 -10.77 11.09 3.03
CA HIS A 317 -10.77 12.13 4.06
C HIS A 317 -11.70 11.73 5.21
N PRO A 318 -11.62 12.37 6.40
CA PRO A 318 -12.39 11.95 7.57
C PRO A 318 -13.89 11.76 7.30
N ARG A 319 -14.52 12.70 6.59
CA ARG A 319 -15.95 12.63 6.28
C ARG A 319 -16.39 11.41 5.44
N ASN A 320 -15.54 10.83 4.58
CA ASN A 320 -15.93 9.68 3.74
C ASN A 320 -15.44 8.33 4.28
N ILE A 321 -14.50 8.32 5.24
CA ILE A 321 -14.02 7.09 5.88
C ILE A 321 -14.75 6.79 7.20
N LEU A 322 -15.19 7.81 7.94
CA LEU A 322 -15.84 7.62 9.24
C LEU A 322 -17.15 6.82 9.15
N PRO A 323 -18.08 7.07 8.19
CA PRO A 323 -19.33 6.31 8.16
C PRO A 323 -19.12 4.79 7.94
N PRO A 324 -18.28 4.33 6.98
CA PRO A 324 -17.94 2.91 6.88
C PRO A 324 -17.27 2.35 8.14
N MET A 325 -16.35 3.09 8.75
CA MET A 325 -15.66 2.64 9.98
C MET A 325 -16.63 2.50 11.16
N LEU A 326 -17.55 3.45 11.34
CA LEU A 326 -18.62 3.36 12.33
C LEU A 326 -19.55 2.18 12.05
N GLY A 327 -19.88 1.92 10.79
CA GLY A 327 -20.66 0.75 10.39
C GLY A 327 -20.00 -0.56 10.80
N VAL A 328 -18.69 -0.71 10.58
CA VAL A 328 -17.93 -1.89 11.02
C VAL A 328 -17.93 -2.00 12.54
N TYR A 329 -17.69 -0.91 13.26
CA TYR A 329 -17.71 -0.92 14.72
C TYR A 329 -19.08 -1.32 15.27
N LEU A 330 -20.17 -0.72 14.78
CA LEU A 330 -21.53 -1.10 15.18
C LEU A 330 -21.83 -2.56 14.85
N GLY A 331 -21.33 -3.07 13.72
CA GLY A 331 -21.43 -4.48 13.35
C GLY A 331 -20.75 -5.43 14.33
N THR A 332 -19.75 -4.98 15.11
CA THR A 332 -19.14 -5.79 16.19
C THR A 332 -19.95 -5.83 17.48
N LEU A 333 -20.98 -4.97 17.60
CA LEU A 333 -21.90 -4.95 18.75
C LEU A 333 -23.16 -5.80 18.53
N LEU A 334 -23.35 -6.33 17.32
CA LEU A 334 -24.41 -7.26 16.93
C LEU A 334 -23.95 -8.71 17.10
#